data_AF-A0AA35M7U7-F1
#
_entry.id   AF-A0AA35M7U7-F1
#
_cell.length_a   1.000
_cell.length_b   1.000
_cell.length_c   1.000
_cell.angle_alpha   90.00
_cell.angle_beta   90.00
_cell.angle_gamma   90.00
#
_symmetry.space_group_name_H-M   'P 1'
#
loop_
_entity.id
_entity.type
_entity.pdbx_description
1 polymer ?
#
loop_
_entity_poly.entity_id
_entity_poly.type
_entity_poly.pdbx_seq_one_letter_code
_entity_poly.pdbx_strand_id
1 'polypeptide(L)'
;MRLGTLAYTRSWAVWGDDFVQAWMGCTMESRAAFYVQIFAASSHYQLQRRGALSSADPLVTIRQRSKALAIEKLRSEVEVQLRYPSKPVPDALMMTIFTLAVHDSIDVSSSIRDSLEGGMEEAVVPIGYLAKCRDMQIYSWVHFGKEHMDMLVKLFEQSGGMTAINGSLFSIVLPLNDLSPRVPCQWGLRNLRHPKAWRPDDKAIEMLLVAGSYFGQPKKDSLTSSGLRLDRQMCETVSVLAGCSVVLDHIQRVGPEVVMDPHVWMGNCNWACHKLLSLGALLPATREIYSEPEGEEKRALDVSAYCSELCRLAALLYFDQIIFPTFNPQAEIKSRLTGRLLDLLGAVQEGIDSHEWAMVCDLARWAALIGAISSMAVGLTVMDRYVTFIANHCMGDAMYWGWEAVRERLVSFLWVQNLDQRGQKIWQRTCETIKLKQKTAT
;
A
#
# COMPACT_ATOMS: atom_id res chain seq x y z
N MET A 1 28.85 -0.03 16.90
CA MET A 1 29.46 0.70 15.77
C MET A 1 28.65 0.38 14.51
N ARG A 2 28.19 1.42 13.78
CA ARG A 2 27.67 1.41 12.39
C ARG A 2 26.31 0.71 12.08
N LEU A 3 25.21 1.41 12.32
CA LEU A 3 24.04 1.45 11.40
C LEU A 3 23.74 2.89 10.93
N GLY A 4 24.76 3.76 11.00
CA GLY A 4 24.68 5.12 10.49
C GLY A 4 25.01 5.15 9.00
N THR A 5 24.09 5.72 8.22
CA THR A 5 24.34 6.43 6.95
C THR A 5 24.96 5.64 5.81
N LEU A 6 24.14 4.92 5.03
CA LEU A 6 24.37 4.64 3.61
C LEU A 6 23.02 4.29 2.93
N ALA A 7 22.07 5.23 2.86
CA ALA A 7 20.77 4.97 2.23
C ALA A 7 20.76 5.20 0.71
N TYR A 8 21.71 5.97 0.16
CA TYR A 8 21.76 6.21 -1.29
C TYR A 8 22.58 5.18 -2.10
N THR A 9 23.47 4.39 -1.48
CA THR A 9 24.29 3.38 -2.19
C THR A 9 23.86 1.94 -1.91
N ARG A 10 23.16 1.68 -0.80
CA ARG A 10 22.58 0.34 -0.53
C ARG A 10 21.24 0.12 -1.21
N SER A 11 20.51 1.18 -1.56
CA SER A 11 19.23 1.06 -2.26
C SER A 11 19.42 0.46 -3.67
N TRP A 12 20.48 0.83 -4.40
CA TRP A 12 20.81 0.25 -5.71
C TRP A 12 21.08 -1.25 -5.68
N ALA A 13 21.82 -1.70 -4.66
CA ALA A 13 22.04 -3.11 -4.41
C ALA A 13 20.76 -3.86 -4.03
N VAL A 14 19.66 -3.16 -3.74
CA VAL A 14 18.31 -3.67 -3.41
C VAL A 14 17.37 -3.59 -4.62
N TRP A 15 17.72 -2.86 -5.68
CA TRP A 15 16.88 -2.71 -6.89
C TRP A 15 17.21 -3.70 -8.03
N GLY A 16 18.38 -4.35 -7.98
CA GLY A 16 18.81 -5.34 -8.97
C GLY A 16 19.46 -4.72 -10.22
N ASP A 17 20.27 -5.50 -10.92
CA ASP A 17 21.11 -5.02 -12.03
C ASP A 17 20.29 -4.41 -13.17
N ASP A 18 19.13 -4.98 -13.48
CA ASP A 18 18.24 -4.50 -14.55
C ASP A 18 17.74 -3.07 -14.29
N PHE A 19 17.42 -2.73 -13.04
CA PHE A 19 17.02 -1.36 -12.69
C PHE A 19 18.19 -0.41 -12.88
N VAL A 20 19.38 -0.75 -12.36
CA VAL A 20 20.56 0.11 -12.45
C VAL A 20 20.90 0.39 -13.90
N GLN A 21 20.90 -0.65 -14.75
CA GLN A 21 21.19 -0.52 -16.18
C GLN A 21 20.13 0.33 -16.88
N ALA A 22 18.84 0.07 -16.65
CA ALA A 22 17.76 0.85 -17.26
C ALA A 22 17.82 2.32 -16.83
N TRP A 23 18.02 2.59 -15.54
CA TRP A 23 18.03 3.92 -14.99
C TRP A 23 19.25 4.72 -15.46
N MET A 24 20.45 4.12 -15.45
CA MET A 24 21.67 4.76 -15.97
C MET A 24 21.66 4.95 -17.49
N GLY A 25 21.13 3.97 -18.24
CA GLY A 25 20.95 4.08 -19.69
C GLY A 25 20.08 5.28 -20.03
N CYS A 26 18.92 5.36 -19.38
CA CYS A 26 17.99 6.48 -19.49
C CYS A 26 18.65 7.84 -19.14
N THR A 27 19.47 7.91 -18.09
CA THR A 27 20.25 9.11 -17.73
C THR A 27 21.14 9.59 -18.86
N MET A 28 21.82 8.66 -19.54
CA MET A 28 22.81 8.97 -20.56
C MET A 28 22.16 9.37 -21.89
N GLU A 29 20.94 8.92 -22.15
CA GLU A 29 20.19 9.20 -23.38
C GLU A 29 19.60 10.61 -23.45
N SER A 30 19.31 11.24 -22.31
CA SER A 30 18.68 12.56 -22.23
C SER A 30 19.39 13.49 -21.27
N ARG A 31 19.62 14.73 -21.70
CA ARG A 31 20.16 15.78 -20.82
C ARG A 31 19.15 16.15 -19.74
N ALA A 32 17.85 16.12 -20.05
CA ALA A 32 16.81 16.37 -19.07
C ALA A 32 16.82 15.29 -17.98
N ALA A 33 16.93 14.01 -18.39
CA ALA A 33 17.05 12.87 -17.48
C ALA A 33 18.34 12.91 -16.63
N PHE A 34 19.45 13.37 -17.21
CA PHE A 34 20.69 13.58 -16.45
C PHE A 34 20.51 14.59 -15.30
N TYR A 35 20.01 15.78 -15.60
CA TYR A 35 19.88 16.84 -14.58
C TYR A 35 18.79 16.52 -13.56
N VAL A 36 17.70 15.87 -13.97
CA VAL A 36 16.62 15.53 -13.03
C VAL A 36 17.06 14.47 -12.02
N GLN A 37 17.96 13.55 -12.40
CA GLN A 37 18.51 12.59 -11.46
C GLN A 37 19.42 13.25 -10.42
N ILE A 38 20.21 14.26 -10.81
CA ILE A 38 20.99 15.05 -9.84
C ILE A 38 20.05 15.79 -8.89
N PHE A 39 18.96 16.36 -9.42
CA PHE A 39 17.91 16.99 -8.61
C PHE A 39 17.25 16.01 -7.62
N ALA A 40 16.89 14.80 -8.06
CA ALA A 40 16.33 13.76 -7.20
C ALA A 40 17.34 13.32 -6.14
N ALA A 41 18.56 12.96 -6.54
CA ALA A 41 19.63 12.52 -5.65
C ALA A 41 19.93 13.55 -4.56
N SER A 42 20.03 14.82 -4.94
CA SER A 42 20.25 15.92 -3.99
C SER A 42 19.07 16.11 -3.03
N SER A 43 17.83 15.92 -3.49
CA SER A 43 16.63 15.94 -2.64
C SER A 43 16.62 14.80 -1.62
N HIS A 44 16.91 13.56 -2.04
CA HIS A 44 17.05 12.41 -1.13
C HIS A 44 18.17 12.62 -0.11
N TYR A 45 19.34 13.08 -0.56
CA TYR A 45 20.47 13.34 0.32
C TYR A 45 20.15 14.44 1.34
N GLN A 46 19.43 15.49 0.93
CA GLN A 46 18.97 16.55 1.82
C GLN A 46 18.02 16.01 2.90
N LEU A 47 17.06 15.15 2.55
CA LEU A 47 16.11 14.56 3.50
C LEU A 47 16.78 13.62 4.51
N GLN A 48 17.88 12.97 4.12
CA GLN A 48 18.64 12.07 4.99
C GLN A 48 19.58 12.82 5.93
N ARG A 49 19.96 14.07 5.62
CA ARG A 49 20.79 14.89 6.51
C ARG A 49 19.96 15.36 7.71
N ARG A 50 20.48 15.12 8.91
CA ARG A 50 19.91 15.68 10.15
C ARG A 50 20.30 17.16 10.26
N GLY A 51 19.31 18.05 10.34
CA GLY A 51 19.50 19.49 10.62
C GLY A 51 18.87 20.41 9.57
N ALA A 52 18.51 21.63 9.98
CA ALA A 52 18.00 22.64 9.06
C ALA A 52 19.12 23.08 8.10
N LEU A 53 18.85 23.04 6.80
CA LEU A 53 19.79 23.59 5.82
C LEU A 53 19.65 25.11 5.77
N SER A 54 20.78 25.80 5.87
CA SER A 54 20.85 27.20 5.46
C SER A 54 20.61 27.30 3.95
N SER A 55 19.98 28.37 3.50
CA SER A 55 19.89 28.70 2.07
C SER A 55 21.27 28.81 1.39
N ALA A 56 22.33 29.02 2.17
CA ALA A 56 23.72 29.01 1.71
C ALA A 56 24.34 27.62 1.56
N ASP A 57 23.62 26.51 1.83
CA ASP A 57 24.16 25.16 1.67
C ASP A 57 24.41 24.87 0.16
N PRO A 58 25.64 24.48 -0.23
CA PRO A 58 25.96 24.13 -1.62
C PRO A 58 25.02 23.07 -2.22
N LEU A 59 24.49 22.16 -1.41
CA LEU A 59 23.53 21.16 -1.84
C LEU A 59 22.22 21.77 -2.33
N VAL A 60 21.71 22.79 -1.64
CA VAL A 60 20.49 23.51 -2.05
C VAL A 60 20.74 24.18 -3.40
N THR A 61 21.92 24.77 -3.58
CA THR A 61 22.32 25.38 -4.86
C THR A 61 22.39 24.34 -5.98
N ILE A 62 23.02 23.19 -5.75
CA ILE A 62 23.11 22.09 -6.72
C ILE A 62 21.71 21.59 -7.09
N ARG A 63 20.84 21.38 -6.10
CA ARG A 63 19.46 20.92 -6.29
C ARG A 63 18.70 21.89 -7.20
N GLN A 64 18.67 23.18 -6.85
CA GLN A 64 17.92 24.19 -7.61
C GLN A 64 18.49 24.40 -9.02
N ARG A 65 19.81 24.43 -9.16
CA ARG A 65 20.45 24.54 -10.48
C ARG A 65 20.12 23.35 -11.37
N SER A 66 20.17 22.13 -10.81
CA SER A 66 19.85 20.91 -11.55
C SER A 66 18.37 20.86 -11.95
N LYS A 67 17.46 21.29 -11.07
CA LYS A 67 16.04 21.46 -11.39
C LYS A 67 15.85 22.41 -12.57
N ALA A 68 16.45 23.60 -12.51
CA ALA A 68 16.32 24.61 -13.57
C ALA A 68 16.82 24.08 -14.93
N LEU A 69 17.98 23.42 -14.94
CA LEU A 69 18.54 22.81 -16.14
C LEU A 69 17.67 21.66 -16.66
N ALA A 70 17.14 20.81 -15.77
CA ALA A 70 16.23 19.73 -16.15
C ALA A 70 14.97 20.28 -16.84
N ILE A 71 14.35 21.34 -16.29
CA ILE A 71 13.17 21.99 -16.87
C ILE A 71 13.49 22.63 -18.22
N GLU A 72 14.63 23.32 -18.34
CA GLU A 72 15.08 23.92 -19.59
C GLU A 72 15.23 22.87 -20.70
N LYS A 73 15.91 21.75 -20.41
CA LYS A 73 16.12 20.68 -21.40
C LYS A 73 14.84 19.90 -21.68
N LEU A 74 14.01 19.67 -20.66
CA LEU A 74 12.71 19.05 -20.82
C LEU A 74 11.82 19.83 -21.80
N ARG A 75 11.79 21.17 -21.70
CA ARG A 75 11.02 21.99 -22.65
C ARG A 75 11.46 21.76 -24.08
N SER A 76 12.76 21.73 -24.34
CA SER A 76 13.27 21.44 -25.69
C SER A 76 12.86 20.05 -26.18
N GLU A 77 12.89 19.03 -25.32
CA GLU A 77 12.47 17.66 -25.68
C GLU A 77 10.96 17.55 -25.95
N VAL A 78 10.14 18.23 -25.14
CA VAL A 78 8.68 18.32 -25.35
C VAL A 78 8.35 19.03 -26.66
N GLU A 79 9.03 20.14 -26.98
CA GLU A 79 8.84 20.84 -28.26
C GLU A 79 9.15 19.95 -29.47
N VAL A 80 10.18 19.11 -29.38
CA VAL A 80 10.46 18.13 -30.43
C VAL A 80 9.31 17.13 -30.57
N GLN A 81 8.76 16.63 -29.46
CA GLN A 81 7.63 15.70 -29.52
C GLN A 81 6.36 16.33 -30.08
N LEU A 82 6.07 17.59 -29.74
CA LEU A 82 4.94 18.31 -30.28
C LEU A 82 5.06 18.56 -31.79
N ARG A 83 6.28 18.73 -32.31
CA ARG A 83 6.52 18.87 -33.76
C ARG A 83 6.41 17.54 -34.51
N TYR A 84 6.69 16.43 -33.84
CA TYR A 84 6.72 15.09 -34.45
C TYR A 84 5.88 14.09 -33.64
N PRO A 85 4.54 14.26 -33.59
CA PRO A 85 3.66 13.46 -32.74
C PRO A 85 3.59 11.97 -33.11
N SER A 86 4.10 11.59 -34.28
CA SER A 86 4.24 10.18 -34.70
C SER A 86 5.50 9.50 -34.14
N LYS A 87 6.42 10.26 -33.55
CA LYS A 87 7.64 9.70 -32.95
C LYS A 87 7.28 9.05 -31.60
N PRO A 88 7.80 7.84 -31.31
CA PRO A 88 7.65 7.26 -29.99
C PRO A 88 8.17 8.20 -28.89
N VAL A 89 7.47 8.25 -27.76
CA VAL A 89 7.88 9.01 -26.58
C VAL A 89 9.04 8.26 -25.91
N PRO A 90 10.23 8.86 -25.74
CA PRO A 90 11.33 8.23 -25.04
C PRO A 90 10.99 8.02 -23.57
N ASP A 91 11.40 6.88 -23.02
CA ASP A 91 11.31 6.59 -21.59
C ASP A 91 11.98 7.69 -20.74
N ALA A 92 13.06 8.29 -21.24
CA ALA A 92 13.76 9.38 -20.58
C ALA A 92 12.93 10.66 -20.41
N LEU A 93 12.04 10.95 -21.36
CA LEU A 93 11.13 12.08 -21.27
C LEU A 93 10.10 11.85 -20.16
N MET A 94 9.48 10.67 -20.15
CA MET A 94 8.51 10.25 -19.12
C MET A 94 9.16 10.20 -17.73
N MET A 95 10.35 9.61 -17.61
CA MET A 95 11.10 9.55 -16.35
C MET A 95 11.43 10.95 -15.83
N THR A 96 11.75 11.90 -16.72
CA THR A 96 12.06 13.26 -16.32
C THR A 96 10.85 13.99 -15.76
N ILE A 97 9.72 13.92 -16.46
CA ILE A 97 8.45 14.50 -15.99
C ILE A 97 8.07 13.89 -14.65
N PHE A 98 8.16 12.57 -14.55
CA PHE A 98 7.84 11.83 -13.34
C PHE A 98 8.73 12.26 -12.16
N THR A 99 10.04 12.27 -12.37
CA THR A 99 11.01 12.61 -11.32
C THR A 99 10.85 14.06 -10.86
N LEU A 100 10.57 15.00 -11.78
CA LEU A 100 10.25 16.38 -11.41
C LEU A 100 8.97 16.44 -10.58
N ALA A 101 7.88 15.81 -11.04
CA ALA A 101 6.61 15.79 -10.31
C ALA A 101 6.77 15.24 -8.89
N VAL A 102 7.58 14.18 -8.75
CA VAL A 102 7.88 13.54 -7.47
C VAL A 102 8.62 14.47 -6.50
N HIS A 103 9.72 15.06 -6.95
CA HIS A 103 10.67 15.72 -6.05
C HIS A 103 10.43 17.21 -5.90
N ASP A 104 9.58 17.81 -6.74
CA ASP A 104 9.28 19.23 -6.65
C ASP A 104 8.28 19.57 -5.54
N SER A 105 7.37 18.65 -5.23
CA SER A 105 6.40 18.83 -4.14
C SER A 105 7.02 18.72 -2.75
N ILE A 106 8.28 18.30 -2.65
CA ILE A 106 8.97 18.12 -1.37
C ILE A 106 9.45 19.50 -0.87
N ASP A 107 8.63 20.14 -0.04
CA ASP A 107 9.09 21.26 0.77
C ASP A 107 9.92 20.74 1.95
N VAL A 108 11.23 20.66 1.73
CA VAL A 108 12.20 20.20 2.73
C VAL A 108 12.41 21.23 3.86
N SER A 109 11.86 22.45 3.73
CA SER A 109 12.18 23.56 4.63
C SER A 109 11.28 23.67 5.87
N SER A 110 10.09 23.08 5.87
CA SER A 110 9.08 23.34 6.91
C SER A 110 8.24 22.11 7.34
N SER A 111 7.83 21.25 6.40
CA SER A 111 6.68 20.35 6.66
C SER A 111 6.98 19.09 7.48
N ILE A 112 8.15 18.47 7.31
CA ILE A 112 8.41 17.15 7.90
C ILE A 112 8.61 17.24 9.41
N ARG A 113 9.24 18.31 9.88
CA ARG A 113 9.60 18.47 11.29
C ARG A 113 8.40 18.94 12.12
N ASP A 114 7.66 19.92 11.61
CA ASP A 114 6.49 20.48 12.29
C ASP A 114 5.33 19.46 12.36
N SER A 115 5.17 18.60 11.34
CA SER A 115 4.17 17.52 11.36
C SER A 115 4.50 16.39 12.34
N LEU A 116 5.79 16.18 12.66
CA LEU A 116 6.23 15.18 13.63
C LEU A 116 6.23 15.72 15.07
N GLU A 117 6.47 17.02 15.26
CA GLU A 117 6.52 17.68 16.57
C GLU A 117 5.13 18.18 17.05
N GLY A 118 4.17 18.38 16.14
CA GLY A 118 2.85 18.99 16.41
C GLY A 118 1.75 18.09 17.03
N GLY A 119 2.09 16.98 17.70
CA GLY A 119 1.11 16.14 18.42
C GLY A 119 0.40 15.08 17.56
N MET A 120 0.81 14.87 16.31
CA MET A 120 0.37 13.74 15.48
C MET A 120 1.13 12.42 15.78
N GLU A 121 1.88 12.35 16.88
CA GLU A 121 2.67 11.16 17.28
C GLU A 121 1.83 9.87 17.30
N GLU A 122 0.54 9.93 17.60
CA GLU A 122 -0.33 8.75 17.59
C GLU A 122 -0.71 8.25 16.18
N ALA A 123 -0.70 9.14 15.17
CA ALA A 123 -1.10 8.81 13.80
C ALA A 123 0.08 8.32 12.93
N VAL A 124 1.33 8.69 13.28
CA VAL A 124 2.50 8.32 12.49
C VAL A 124 2.81 6.84 12.66
N VAL A 125 2.58 6.04 11.62
CA VAL A 125 2.99 4.63 11.58
C VAL A 125 4.50 4.56 11.77
N PRO A 126 5.04 3.77 12.71
CA PRO A 126 6.47 3.54 12.76
C PRO A 126 6.94 3.12 11.37
N ILE A 127 7.90 3.86 10.79
CA ILE A 127 8.37 3.58 9.42
C ILE A 127 8.88 2.14 9.41
N GLY A 128 8.14 1.26 8.73
CA GLY A 128 8.46 -0.15 8.60
C GLY A 128 9.85 -0.34 7.98
N TYR A 129 10.47 -1.50 8.20
CA TYR A 129 11.80 -1.78 7.66
C TYR A 129 11.84 -1.62 6.13
N LEU A 130 10.85 -2.17 5.42
CA LEU A 130 10.71 -2.00 3.97
C LEU A 130 10.54 -0.55 3.55
N ALA A 131 9.70 0.19 4.27
CA ALA A 131 9.51 1.60 4.01
C ALA A 131 10.84 2.37 4.12
N LYS A 132 11.69 2.05 5.11
CA LYS A 132 13.05 2.60 5.20
C LYS A 132 13.95 2.15 4.05
N CYS A 133 13.89 0.87 3.67
CA CYS A 133 14.71 0.33 2.58
C CYS A 133 14.41 0.95 1.21
N ARG A 134 13.16 1.36 0.99
CA ARG A 134 12.69 1.97 -0.27
C ARG A 134 12.57 3.48 -0.23
N ASP A 135 13.03 4.12 0.85
CA ASP A 135 12.80 5.54 1.06
C ASP A 135 11.30 5.93 0.92
N MET A 136 10.37 5.07 1.34
CA MET A 136 8.94 5.37 1.30
C MET A 136 8.59 6.58 2.15
N GLN A 137 9.38 6.90 3.18
CA GLN A 137 9.27 8.15 3.92
C GLN A 137 9.60 9.40 3.10
N ILE A 138 10.09 9.25 1.87
CA ILE A 138 10.30 10.31 0.90
C ILE A 138 9.16 10.24 -0.12
N TYR A 139 9.00 9.08 -0.76
CA TYR A 139 8.02 8.90 -1.82
C TYR A 139 6.57 9.04 -1.35
N SER A 140 6.27 8.78 -0.07
CA SER A 140 4.93 8.99 0.42
C SER A 140 4.54 10.46 0.41
N TRP A 141 5.48 11.39 0.60
CA TRP A 141 5.20 12.84 0.67
C TRP A 141 5.05 13.50 -0.69
N VAL A 142 5.23 12.71 -1.73
CA VAL A 142 5.07 13.16 -3.10
C VAL A 142 3.61 13.52 -3.33
N HIS A 143 3.40 14.69 -3.92
CA HIS A 143 2.10 15.08 -4.43
C HIS A 143 2.19 15.24 -5.93
N PHE A 144 1.52 14.33 -6.65
CA PHE A 144 1.34 14.51 -8.07
C PHE A 144 0.22 15.52 -8.30
N GLY A 145 0.59 16.72 -8.77
CA GLY A 145 -0.38 17.64 -9.36
C GLY A 145 -1.18 16.91 -10.44
N LYS A 146 -2.50 17.16 -10.50
CA LYS A 146 -3.41 16.53 -11.46
C LYS A 146 -2.90 16.66 -12.90
N GLU A 147 -2.31 17.81 -13.22
CA GLU A 147 -1.74 18.12 -14.53
C GLU A 147 -0.59 17.18 -14.90
N HIS A 148 0.25 16.80 -13.93
CA HIS A 148 1.34 15.84 -14.15
C HIS A 148 0.79 14.44 -14.42
N MET A 149 -0.23 14.00 -13.67
CA MET A 149 -0.86 12.69 -13.89
C MET A 149 -1.59 12.63 -15.23
N ASP A 150 -2.37 13.65 -15.58
CA ASP A 150 -3.07 13.75 -16.85
C ASP A 150 -2.08 13.72 -18.04
N MET A 151 -0.93 14.39 -17.91
CA MET A 151 0.13 14.34 -18.91
C MET A 151 0.78 12.95 -19.00
N LEU A 152 1.11 12.33 -17.87
CA LEU A 152 1.71 10.99 -17.83
C LEU A 152 0.79 9.96 -18.49
N VAL A 153 -0.51 9.99 -18.18
CA VAL A 153 -1.51 9.11 -18.81
C VAL A 153 -1.48 9.26 -20.33
N LYS A 154 -1.48 10.51 -20.85
CA LYS A 154 -1.41 10.76 -22.30
C LYS A 154 -0.11 10.26 -22.92
N LEU A 155 1.03 10.47 -22.26
CA LEU A 155 2.33 9.99 -22.76
C LEU A 155 2.40 8.46 -22.75
N PHE A 156 1.82 7.81 -21.75
CA PHE A 156 1.70 6.35 -21.71
C PHE A 156 0.81 5.82 -22.83
N GLU A 157 -0.34 6.44 -23.09
CA GLU A 157 -1.20 6.08 -24.22
C GLU A 157 -0.47 6.25 -25.56
N GLN A 158 0.24 7.37 -25.77
CA GLN A 158 1.04 7.63 -26.97
C GLN A 158 2.20 6.65 -27.15
N SER A 159 2.76 6.14 -26.06
CA SER A 159 3.84 5.14 -26.12
C SER A 159 3.35 3.75 -26.54
N GLY A 160 2.04 3.54 -26.69
CA GLY A 160 1.46 2.21 -26.92
C GLY A 160 0.98 1.53 -25.64
N GLY A 161 0.74 2.31 -24.57
CA GLY A 161 0.30 1.84 -23.27
C GLY A 161 1.42 1.33 -22.36
N MET A 162 1.05 0.87 -21.17
CA MET A 162 2.01 0.44 -20.13
C MET A 162 2.95 -0.70 -20.55
N THR A 163 2.56 -1.53 -21.51
CA THR A 163 3.39 -2.65 -21.99
C THR A 163 4.54 -2.21 -22.87
N ALA A 164 4.49 -1.01 -23.42
CA ALA A 164 5.52 -0.47 -24.32
C ALA A 164 6.63 0.28 -23.57
N ILE A 165 6.49 0.42 -22.26
CA ILE A 165 7.39 1.20 -21.40
C ILE A 165 8.34 0.24 -20.68
N ASN A 166 9.58 0.67 -20.45
CA ASN A 166 10.49 -0.08 -19.61
C ASN A 166 10.00 -0.13 -18.15
N GLY A 167 9.30 -1.21 -17.80
CA GLY A 167 8.78 -1.45 -16.45
C GLY A 167 9.87 -1.42 -15.38
N SER A 168 11.09 -1.87 -15.68
CA SER A 168 12.22 -1.79 -14.75
C SER A 168 12.52 -0.34 -14.37
N LEU A 169 12.41 0.60 -15.31
CA LEU A 169 12.67 2.03 -15.07
C LEU A 169 11.67 2.68 -14.10
N PHE A 170 10.39 2.31 -14.18
CA PHE A 170 9.31 2.99 -13.46
C PHE A 170 8.73 2.20 -12.27
N SER A 171 9.00 0.90 -12.16
CA SER A 171 8.46 -0.01 -11.12
C SER A 171 8.75 0.42 -9.66
N ILE A 172 9.67 1.36 -9.49
CA ILE A 172 10.19 1.79 -8.19
C ILE A 172 9.72 3.20 -7.83
N VAL A 173 9.57 4.06 -8.83
CA VAL A 173 9.22 5.47 -8.62
C VAL A 173 7.71 5.65 -8.57
N LEU A 174 6.95 4.76 -9.23
CA LEU A 174 5.49 4.73 -9.13
C LEU A 174 5.06 3.97 -7.88
N PRO A 175 4.40 4.63 -6.91
CA PRO A 175 3.49 3.90 -6.04
C PRO A 175 2.46 3.27 -6.98
N LEU A 176 2.49 1.93 -7.10
CA LEU A 176 1.64 1.15 -8.00
C LEU A 176 0.14 1.44 -7.86
N ASN A 177 -0.25 2.13 -6.79
CA ASN A 177 -1.61 2.51 -6.47
C ASN A 177 -2.21 3.58 -7.42
N ASP A 178 -1.39 4.32 -8.17
CA ASP A 178 -1.86 5.45 -9.01
C ASP A 178 -1.94 5.17 -10.52
N LEU A 179 -1.29 4.11 -11.00
CA LEU A 179 -1.43 3.69 -12.40
C LEU A 179 -2.26 2.43 -12.51
N SER A 180 -3.18 2.47 -13.48
CA SER A 180 -4.23 1.49 -13.76
C SER A 180 -3.84 0.03 -13.46
N PRO A 181 -4.75 -0.76 -12.85
CA PRO A 181 -4.51 -2.14 -12.40
C PRO A 181 -4.14 -3.17 -13.48
N ARG A 182 -3.92 -2.78 -14.74
CA ARG A 182 -3.85 -3.70 -15.88
C ARG A 182 -2.45 -4.06 -16.35
N VAL A 183 -1.40 -3.73 -15.58
CA VAL A 183 -0.03 -4.09 -15.97
C VAL A 183 0.25 -5.54 -15.58
N PRO A 184 0.72 -6.40 -16.52
CA PRO A 184 1.21 -7.72 -16.16
C PRO A 184 2.31 -7.59 -15.12
N CYS A 185 2.17 -8.31 -14.00
CA CYS A 185 3.22 -8.35 -13.00
C CYS A 185 4.48 -8.97 -13.62
N GLN A 186 5.51 -8.16 -13.85
CA GLN A 186 6.80 -8.63 -14.38
C GLN A 186 7.59 -9.44 -13.35
N TRP A 187 7.22 -9.33 -12.07
CA TRP A 187 7.86 -10.04 -10.98
C TRP A 187 7.39 -11.49 -10.97
N GLY A 188 8.31 -12.42 -11.19
CA GLY A 188 8.05 -13.83 -10.90
C GLY A 188 7.99 -14.05 -9.39
N LEU A 189 7.01 -14.83 -8.92
CA LEU A 189 6.97 -15.26 -7.53
C LEU A 189 8.21 -16.11 -7.22
N ARG A 190 8.97 -15.73 -6.19
CA ARG A 190 10.14 -16.49 -5.75
C ARG A 190 9.83 -17.19 -4.44
N ASN A 191 10.44 -18.34 -4.19
CA ASN A 191 10.23 -19.06 -2.94
C ASN A 191 10.88 -18.30 -1.77
N LEU A 192 10.07 -17.61 -0.95
CA LEU A 192 10.55 -16.91 0.26
C LEU A 192 11.35 -17.84 1.16
N ARG A 193 10.90 -19.10 1.31
CA ARG A 193 11.48 -20.06 2.24
C ARG A 193 12.74 -20.74 1.71
N HIS A 194 13.27 -20.27 0.58
CA HIS A 194 14.54 -20.78 0.09
C HIS A 194 15.65 -20.45 1.11
N PRO A 195 16.51 -21.41 1.53
CA PRO A 195 17.49 -21.18 2.60
C PRO A 195 18.52 -20.07 2.34
N LYS A 196 18.68 -19.66 1.07
CA LYS A 196 19.51 -18.51 0.67
C LYS A 196 18.76 -17.18 0.61
N ALA A 197 17.43 -17.21 0.70
CA ALA A 197 16.59 -16.02 0.72
C ALA A 197 16.22 -15.65 2.16
N TRP A 198 15.68 -16.61 2.91
CA TRP A 198 15.24 -16.43 4.28
C TRP A 198 15.26 -17.74 5.06
N ARG A 199 15.69 -17.66 6.33
CA ARG A 199 15.66 -18.77 7.29
C ARG A 199 14.75 -18.34 8.44
N PRO A 200 13.51 -18.85 8.51
CA PRO A 200 12.61 -18.50 9.61
C PRO A 200 13.11 -19.09 10.94
N ASP A 201 12.95 -18.33 12.03
CA ASP A 201 13.10 -18.86 13.39
C ASP A 201 11.84 -19.63 13.80
N ASP A 202 11.87 -20.29 14.97
CA ASP A 202 10.74 -21.09 15.47
C ASP A 202 9.44 -20.26 15.53
N LYS A 203 9.55 -19.00 15.95
CA LYS A 203 8.40 -18.11 16.03
C LYS A 203 7.82 -17.77 14.65
N ALA A 204 8.67 -17.50 13.66
CA ALA A 204 8.24 -17.29 12.28
C ALA A 204 7.61 -18.55 11.69
N ILE A 205 8.12 -19.75 12.03
CA ILE A 205 7.51 -21.02 11.63
C ILE A 205 6.09 -21.13 12.22
N GLU A 206 5.91 -20.85 13.50
CA GLU A 206 4.57 -20.83 14.13
C GLU A 206 3.63 -19.83 13.44
N MET A 207 4.11 -18.61 13.19
CA MET A 207 3.29 -17.58 12.55
C MET A 207 2.91 -17.97 11.11
N LEU A 208 3.80 -18.62 10.36
CA LEU A 208 3.49 -19.12 9.01
C LEU A 208 2.41 -20.22 8.99
N LEU A 209 2.18 -20.91 10.10
CA LEU A 209 1.11 -21.91 10.21
C LEU A 209 -0.26 -21.25 10.43
N VAL A 210 -0.29 -20.07 11.04
CA VAL A 210 -1.53 -19.39 11.42
C VAL A 210 -1.89 -18.26 10.46
N ALA A 211 -0.91 -17.45 10.03
CA ALA A 211 -1.13 -16.29 9.19
C ALA A 211 -1.76 -16.66 7.84
N GLY A 212 -2.91 -16.08 7.55
CA GLY A 212 -3.69 -16.33 6.34
C GLY A 212 -4.34 -17.72 6.28
N SER A 213 -4.25 -18.53 7.34
CA SER A 213 -4.84 -19.88 7.38
C SER A 213 -6.35 -19.88 7.20
N TYR A 214 -7.03 -18.80 7.59
CA TYR A 214 -8.47 -18.61 7.38
C TYR A 214 -8.84 -18.59 5.87
N PHE A 215 -7.92 -18.17 5.01
CA PHE A 215 -8.09 -18.12 3.56
C PHE A 215 -7.57 -19.37 2.84
N GLY A 216 -7.08 -20.36 3.59
CA GLY A 216 -6.60 -21.61 3.05
C GLY A 216 -7.73 -22.39 2.35
N GLN A 217 -7.38 -23.14 1.31
CA GLN A 217 -8.37 -24.02 0.68
C GLN A 217 -8.89 -25.04 1.71
N PRO A 218 -10.21 -25.27 1.77
CA PRO A 218 -10.76 -26.28 2.66
C PRO A 218 -10.09 -27.62 2.35
N LYS A 219 -9.57 -28.30 3.39
CA LYS A 219 -9.03 -29.65 3.24
C LYS A 219 -10.18 -30.52 2.73
N LYS A 220 -9.93 -31.33 1.69
CA LYS A 220 -10.95 -32.20 1.05
C LYS A 220 -11.76 -33.04 2.05
N ASP A 221 -11.19 -33.34 3.21
CA ASP A 221 -11.79 -34.22 4.22
C ASP A 221 -12.37 -33.46 5.44
N SER A 222 -12.35 -32.13 5.43
CA SER A 222 -12.86 -31.31 6.52
C SER A 222 -14.32 -30.93 6.28
N LEU A 223 -15.25 -31.79 6.74
CA LEU A 223 -16.69 -31.52 6.80
C LEU A 223 -17.05 -30.26 7.63
N THR A 224 -16.10 -29.74 8.42
CA THR A 224 -16.28 -28.63 9.34
C THR A 224 -15.60 -27.33 8.91
N SER A 225 -14.95 -27.28 7.74
CA SER A 225 -14.35 -26.01 7.31
C SER A 225 -15.44 -25.15 6.69
N SER A 226 -16.09 -24.35 7.53
CA SER A 226 -16.88 -23.16 7.20
C SER A 226 -16.02 -22.05 6.56
N GLY A 227 -14.99 -22.44 5.81
CA GLY A 227 -13.99 -21.56 5.23
C GLY A 227 -14.64 -20.72 4.14
N LEU A 228 -14.31 -19.44 4.19
CA LEU A 228 -14.68 -18.48 3.17
C LEU A 228 -14.12 -18.92 1.81
N ARG A 229 -15.00 -19.14 0.83
CA ARG A 229 -14.59 -19.50 -0.52
C ARG A 229 -14.11 -18.25 -1.24
N LEU A 230 -12.79 -18.05 -1.24
CA LEU A 230 -12.14 -17.08 -2.11
C LEU A 230 -11.70 -17.76 -3.40
N ASP A 231 -11.54 -16.98 -4.46
CA ASP A 231 -10.93 -17.49 -5.68
C ASP A 231 -9.46 -17.89 -5.44
N ARG A 232 -8.97 -18.82 -6.26
CA ARG A 232 -7.62 -19.37 -6.12
C ARG A 232 -6.53 -18.30 -6.18
N GLN A 233 -6.69 -17.28 -7.02
CA GLN A 233 -5.68 -16.23 -7.17
C GLN A 233 -5.63 -15.35 -5.93
N MET A 234 -6.77 -15.08 -5.32
CA MET A 234 -6.85 -14.34 -4.07
C MET A 234 -6.25 -15.12 -2.89
N CYS A 235 -6.55 -16.41 -2.76
CA CYS A 235 -5.90 -17.28 -1.77
C CYS A 235 -4.37 -17.27 -1.92
N GLU A 236 -3.86 -17.39 -3.15
CA GLU A 236 -2.42 -17.33 -3.43
C GLU A 236 -1.83 -15.97 -3.05
N THR A 237 -2.51 -14.88 -3.42
CA THR A 237 -2.08 -13.50 -3.13
C THR A 237 -1.98 -13.27 -1.62
N VAL A 238 -3.01 -13.66 -0.87
CA VAL A 238 -3.03 -13.52 0.60
C VAL A 238 -2.00 -14.42 1.27
N SER A 239 -1.77 -15.64 0.76
CA SER A 239 -0.71 -16.52 1.28
C SER A 239 0.69 -15.91 1.11
N VAL A 240 0.95 -15.27 -0.03
CA VAL A 240 2.20 -14.53 -0.26
C VAL A 240 2.31 -13.34 0.69
N LEU A 241 1.23 -12.57 0.89
CA LEU A 241 1.22 -11.47 1.86
C LEU A 241 1.49 -11.96 3.28
N ALA A 242 0.86 -13.06 3.71
CA ALA A 242 1.12 -13.67 5.02
C ALA A 242 2.61 -14.00 5.18
N GLY A 243 3.22 -14.63 4.16
CA GLY A 243 4.66 -14.90 4.15
C GLY A 243 5.50 -13.62 4.28
N CYS A 244 5.18 -12.59 3.51
CA CYS A 244 5.86 -11.29 3.57
C CYS A 244 5.70 -10.59 4.94
N SER A 245 4.54 -10.73 5.57
CA SER A 245 4.25 -10.19 6.91
C SER A 245 5.04 -10.88 8.00
N VAL A 246 5.18 -12.21 7.92
CA VAL A 246 6.00 -12.97 8.88
C VAL A 246 7.49 -12.64 8.73
N VAL A 247 7.97 -12.46 7.48
CA VAL A 247 9.33 -11.96 7.26
C VAL A 247 9.52 -10.61 7.94
N LEU A 248 8.58 -9.66 7.73
CA LEU A 248 8.63 -8.33 8.34
C LEU A 248 8.70 -8.38 9.87
N ASP A 249 7.84 -9.18 10.49
CA ASP A 249 7.83 -9.41 11.94
C ASP A 249 9.18 -9.96 12.42
N HIS A 250 9.71 -10.98 11.75
CA HIS A 250 11.00 -11.57 12.07
C HIS A 250 12.13 -10.53 12.00
N ILE A 251 12.09 -9.60 11.03
CA ILE A 251 13.04 -8.48 10.95
C ILE A 251 12.92 -7.55 12.15
N GLN A 252 11.71 -7.19 12.53
CA GLN A 252 11.45 -6.24 13.60
C GLN A 252 11.85 -6.79 14.97
N ARG A 253 11.74 -8.10 15.17
CA ARG A 253 12.23 -8.80 16.36
C ARG A 253 13.76 -8.94 16.41
N VAL A 254 14.48 -8.49 15.37
CA VAL A 254 15.93 -8.61 15.25
C VAL A 254 16.38 -10.07 15.35
N GLY A 255 15.70 -10.97 14.64
CA GLY A 255 16.12 -12.36 14.57
C GLY A 255 17.56 -12.52 14.02
N PRO A 256 18.26 -13.62 14.29
CA PRO A 256 19.52 -13.91 13.62
C PRO A 256 19.29 -14.16 12.10
N GLU A 257 20.21 -13.71 11.24
CA GLU A 257 20.20 -13.98 9.78
C GLU A 257 18.91 -13.59 9.02
N VAL A 258 18.26 -12.51 9.48
CA VAL A 258 16.88 -12.10 9.15
C VAL A 258 16.44 -12.23 7.69
N VAL A 259 17.22 -11.76 6.71
CA VAL A 259 16.94 -11.90 5.28
C VAL A 259 18.27 -11.89 4.55
N MET A 260 18.57 -12.99 3.87
CA MET A 260 19.83 -13.17 3.13
C MET A 260 19.74 -12.59 1.72
N ASP A 261 18.53 -12.54 1.15
CA ASP A 261 18.24 -11.90 -0.14
C ASP A 261 16.98 -11.01 -0.03
N PRO A 262 17.14 -9.69 0.19
CA PRO A 262 16.00 -8.78 0.29
C PRO A 262 15.19 -8.69 -1.01
N HIS A 263 15.77 -8.99 -2.18
CA HIS A 263 15.07 -8.92 -3.47
C HIS A 263 13.97 -9.95 -3.58
N VAL A 264 14.19 -11.15 -3.02
CA VAL A 264 13.17 -12.21 -3.01
C VAL A 264 11.93 -11.76 -2.24
N TRP A 265 12.13 -11.14 -1.08
CA TRP A 265 11.03 -10.64 -0.27
C TRP A 265 10.32 -9.45 -0.93
N MET A 266 11.07 -8.44 -1.37
CA MET A 266 10.51 -7.27 -2.05
C MET A 266 9.80 -7.61 -3.36
N GLY A 267 10.35 -8.54 -4.14
CA GLY A 267 9.73 -9.03 -5.38
C GLY A 267 8.37 -9.66 -5.09
N ASN A 268 8.25 -10.41 -3.98
CA ASN A 268 6.98 -11.00 -3.57
C ASN A 268 6.00 -9.97 -3.00
N CYS A 269 6.47 -8.96 -2.27
CA CYS A 269 5.62 -7.82 -1.88
C CYS A 269 5.07 -7.08 -3.12
N ASN A 270 5.93 -6.80 -4.10
CA ASN A 270 5.52 -6.17 -5.36
C ASN A 270 4.52 -7.05 -6.11
N TRP A 271 4.80 -8.34 -6.22
CA TRP A 271 3.91 -9.29 -6.86
C TRP A 271 2.53 -9.29 -6.23
N ALA A 272 2.45 -9.38 -4.90
CA ALA A 272 1.18 -9.38 -4.19
C ALA A 272 0.42 -8.06 -4.36
N CYS A 273 1.10 -6.92 -4.30
CA CYS A 273 0.50 -5.61 -4.58
C CYS A 273 -0.10 -5.54 -5.98
N HIS A 274 0.69 -5.90 -6.99
CA HIS A 274 0.24 -5.95 -8.38
C HIS A 274 -0.97 -6.87 -8.53
N LYS A 275 -0.93 -8.05 -7.93
CA LYS A 275 -2.07 -8.98 -7.98
C LYS A 275 -3.32 -8.39 -7.36
N LEU A 276 -3.23 -7.82 -6.15
CA LEU A 276 -4.37 -7.16 -5.50
C LEU A 276 -4.97 -6.01 -6.33
N LEU A 277 -4.12 -5.25 -7.01
CA LEU A 277 -4.55 -4.18 -7.90
C LEU A 277 -5.19 -4.76 -9.16
N SER A 278 -4.56 -5.76 -9.78
CA SER A 278 -5.00 -6.38 -11.05
C SER A 278 -6.23 -7.27 -10.96
N LEU A 279 -6.60 -7.74 -9.77
CA LEU A 279 -7.89 -8.38 -9.56
C LEU A 279 -9.00 -7.38 -9.93
N GLY A 280 -9.79 -7.72 -10.95
CA GLY A 280 -10.89 -6.89 -11.41
C GLY A 280 -11.84 -6.60 -10.24
N ALA A 281 -12.36 -5.37 -10.17
CA ALA A 281 -13.40 -5.07 -9.20
C ALA A 281 -14.58 -6.02 -9.48
N LEU A 282 -14.84 -6.94 -8.54
CA LEU A 282 -15.85 -7.98 -8.70
C LEU A 282 -17.28 -7.44 -8.59
N LEU A 283 -17.41 -6.20 -8.12
CA LEU A 283 -18.68 -5.52 -7.95
C LEU A 283 -18.67 -4.24 -8.81
N PRO A 284 -19.76 -3.95 -9.54
CA PRO A 284 -19.98 -2.63 -10.12
C PRO A 284 -19.74 -1.57 -9.05
N ALA A 285 -19.15 -0.43 -9.41
CA ALA A 285 -19.06 0.68 -8.47
C ALA A 285 -20.46 0.88 -7.88
N THR A 286 -20.57 0.78 -6.55
CA THR A 286 -21.81 0.67 -5.76
C THR A 286 -22.90 1.66 -6.15
N ARG A 287 -22.58 2.72 -6.90
CA ARG A 287 -23.52 3.69 -7.47
C ARG A 287 -24.48 3.16 -8.53
N GLU A 288 -24.13 2.16 -9.34
CA GLU A 288 -25.05 1.63 -10.36
C GLU A 288 -26.05 0.60 -9.80
N ILE A 289 -25.81 0.11 -8.57
CA ILE A 289 -26.68 -0.86 -7.90
C ILE A 289 -27.93 -0.18 -7.30
N TYR A 290 -27.87 1.13 -7.02
CA TYR A 290 -28.99 1.90 -6.44
C TYR A 290 -29.90 2.56 -7.49
N SER A 291 -29.57 2.48 -8.78
CA SER A 291 -30.55 2.76 -9.84
C SER A 291 -31.46 1.54 -9.93
N GLU A 292 -32.52 1.54 -9.10
CA GLU A 292 -33.55 0.50 -9.09
C GLU A 292 -34.04 0.25 -10.53
N PRO A 293 -33.79 -0.91 -11.13
CA PRO A 293 -34.62 -1.32 -12.25
C PRO A 293 -36.03 -1.49 -11.68
N GLU A 294 -36.96 -0.62 -12.10
CA GLU A 294 -38.37 -0.69 -11.73
C GLU A 294 -38.92 -2.07 -12.11
N GLY A 295 -38.97 -2.97 -11.13
CA GLY A 295 -39.50 -4.31 -11.24
C GLY A 295 -38.50 -5.32 -11.78
N GLU A 296 -37.77 -6.01 -10.90
CA GLU A 296 -37.39 -7.43 -11.08
C GLU A 296 -36.65 -7.94 -9.83
N GLU A 297 -36.74 -9.27 -9.63
CA GLU A 297 -36.24 -10.05 -8.51
C GLU A 297 -35.00 -9.48 -7.81
N LYS A 298 -35.03 -9.42 -6.47
CA LYS A 298 -33.82 -9.24 -5.65
C LYS A 298 -32.78 -10.27 -6.10
N ARG A 299 -31.83 -9.87 -6.95
CA ARG A 299 -30.70 -10.72 -7.31
C ARG A 299 -30.02 -11.12 -6.02
N ALA A 300 -30.02 -12.42 -5.73
CA ALA A 300 -29.29 -12.96 -4.61
C ALA A 300 -27.84 -12.47 -4.71
N LEU A 301 -27.36 -11.81 -3.66
CA LEU A 301 -26.01 -11.29 -3.63
C LEU A 301 -25.05 -12.47 -3.63
N ASP A 302 -24.08 -12.44 -4.55
CA ASP A 302 -23.02 -13.43 -4.56
C ASP A 302 -22.06 -13.16 -3.40
N VAL A 303 -22.33 -13.78 -2.24
CA VAL A 303 -21.52 -13.66 -1.02
C VAL A 303 -20.03 -13.91 -1.30
N SER A 304 -19.70 -14.81 -2.24
CA SER A 304 -18.32 -15.12 -2.63
C SER A 304 -17.62 -13.92 -3.28
N ALA A 305 -18.32 -13.20 -4.17
CA ALA A 305 -17.80 -12.01 -4.82
C ALA A 305 -17.58 -10.87 -3.82
N TYR A 306 -18.54 -10.66 -2.92
CA TYR A 306 -18.42 -9.66 -1.84
C TYR A 306 -17.27 -9.94 -0.91
N CYS A 307 -17.09 -11.19 -0.50
CA CYS A 307 -16.00 -11.57 0.39
C CYS A 307 -14.63 -11.42 -0.28
N SER A 308 -14.55 -11.71 -1.57
CA SER A 308 -13.33 -11.52 -2.35
C SER A 308 -12.97 -10.03 -2.46
N GLU A 309 -13.96 -9.15 -2.72
CA GLU A 309 -13.73 -7.70 -2.76
C GLU A 309 -13.42 -7.11 -1.37
N LEU A 310 -14.11 -7.55 -0.30
CA LEU A 310 -13.80 -7.17 1.09
C LEU A 310 -12.35 -7.55 1.43
N CYS A 311 -11.96 -8.79 1.12
CA CYS A 311 -10.61 -9.26 1.35
C CYS A 311 -9.59 -8.45 0.53
N ARG A 312 -9.91 -8.10 -0.71
CA ARG A 312 -9.02 -7.34 -1.61
C ARG A 312 -8.79 -5.92 -1.10
N LEU A 313 -9.85 -5.20 -0.75
CA LEU A 313 -9.76 -3.83 -0.23
C LEU A 313 -9.06 -3.79 1.13
N ALA A 314 -9.39 -4.72 2.03
CA ALA A 314 -8.73 -4.81 3.33
C ALA A 314 -7.25 -5.24 3.19
N ALA A 315 -6.91 -6.13 2.25
CA ALA A 315 -5.53 -6.50 1.98
C ALA A 315 -4.72 -5.36 1.35
N LEU A 316 -5.33 -4.52 0.50
CA LEU A 316 -4.69 -3.30 -0.03
C LEU A 316 -4.41 -2.29 1.09
N LEU A 317 -5.37 -2.08 1.99
CA LEU A 317 -5.18 -1.24 3.17
C LEU A 317 -4.13 -1.84 4.11
N TYR A 318 -4.15 -3.15 4.35
CA TYR A 318 -3.14 -3.84 5.14
C TYR A 318 -1.74 -3.68 4.54
N PHE A 319 -1.63 -3.87 3.22
CA PHE A 319 -0.38 -3.70 2.48
C PHE A 319 0.17 -2.29 2.64
N ASP A 320 -0.71 -1.29 2.50
CA ASP A 320 -0.36 0.09 2.78
C ASP A 320 0.02 0.29 4.25
N GLN A 321 -0.71 -0.23 5.25
CA GLN A 321 -0.38 0.04 6.66
C GLN A 321 0.90 -0.67 7.15
N ILE A 322 1.17 -1.87 6.65
CA ILE A 322 2.19 -2.78 7.21
C ILE A 322 3.36 -2.98 6.27
N ILE A 323 3.12 -3.26 4.99
CA ILE A 323 4.19 -3.64 4.07
C ILE A 323 4.89 -2.38 3.54
N PHE A 324 4.14 -1.41 3.02
CA PHE A 324 4.65 -0.12 2.56
C PHE A 324 3.81 1.05 3.10
N PRO A 325 3.97 1.41 4.40
CA PRO A 325 3.35 2.60 4.99
C PRO A 325 3.58 3.84 4.15
N THR A 326 2.51 4.33 3.53
CA THR A 326 2.45 5.67 2.94
C THR A 326 2.01 6.67 4.01
N PHE A 327 2.72 7.77 4.18
CA PHE A 327 2.44 8.76 5.23
C PHE A 327 1.52 9.90 4.79
N ASN A 328 1.34 10.13 3.49
CA ASN A 328 0.64 11.32 3.03
C ASN A 328 -0.87 11.08 2.83
N PRO A 329 -1.74 11.76 3.59
CA PRO A 329 -3.17 11.72 3.36
C PRO A 329 -3.60 12.37 2.04
N GLN A 330 -2.77 13.25 1.44
CA GLN A 330 -3.09 13.98 0.21
C GLN A 330 -3.07 13.12 -1.04
N ALA A 331 -2.50 11.91 -1.00
CA ALA A 331 -2.58 11.00 -2.15
C ALA A 331 -4.02 10.48 -2.37
N GLU A 332 -4.95 10.75 -1.43
CA GLU A 332 -6.38 10.36 -1.44
C GLU A 332 -6.64 8.85 -1.55
N ILE A 333 -5.65 8.01 -1.85
CA ILE A 333 -5.77 6.56 -1.98
C ILE A 333 -6.37 5.95 -0.71
N LYS A 334 -5.85 6.33 0.47
CA LYS A 334 -6.36 5.87 1.76
C LYS A 334 -7.82 6.27 1.97
N SER A 335 -8.14 7.53 1.67
CA SER A 335 -9.50 8.05 1.79
C SER A 335 -10.47 7.27 0.88
N ARG A 336 -10.08 7.07 -0.38
CA ARG A 336 -10.85 6.33 -1.38
C ARG A 336 -11.02 4.85 -1.01
N LEU A 337 -9.96 4.17 -0.59
CA LEU A 337 -10.00 2.75 -0.21
C LEU A 337 -10.79 2.53 1.08
N THR A 338 -10.58 3.37 2.10
CA THR A 338 -11.34 3.27 3.37
C THR A 338 -12.81 3.61 3.18
N GLY A 339 -13.15 4.61 2.35
CA GLY A 339 -14.54 4.90 1.98
C GLY A 339 -15.20 3.72 1.26
N ARG A 340 -14.55 3.21 0.20
CA ARG A 340 -15.05 2.06 -0.57
C ARG A 340 -15.25 0.81 0.29
N LEU A 341 -14.30 0.51 1.19
CA LEU A 341 -14.41 -0.64 2.07
C LEU A 341 -15.58 -0.50 3.05
N LEU A 342 -15.80 0.70 3.61
CA LEU A 342 -16.89 0.94 4.53
C LEU A 342 -18.26 0.83 3.86
N ASP A 343 -18.40 1.40 2.65
CA ASP A 343 -19.64 1.30 1.87
C ASP A 343 -19.92 -0.16 1.48
N LEU A 344 -18.88 -0.92 1.14
CA LEU A 344 -18.99 -2.35 0.86
C LEU A 344 -19.42 -3.17 2.10
N LEU A 345 -18.84 -2.88 3.26
CA LEU A 345 -19.21 -3.52 4.53
C LEU A 345 -20.69 -3.30 4.87
N GLY A 346 -21.21 -2.08 4.66
CA GLY A 346 -22.63 -1.78 4.81
C GLY A 346 -23.51 -2.56 3.83
N ALA A 347 -23.16 -2.55 2.54
CA ALA A 347 -23.90 -3.28 1.52
C ALA A 347 -23.96 -4.80 1.78
N VAL A 348 -22.86 -5.40 2.24
CA VAL A 348 -22.85 -6.82 2.64
C VAL A 348 -23.79 -7.06 3.80
N GLN A 349 -23.71 -6.24 4.84
CA GLN A 349 -24.52 -6.41 6.05
C GLN A 349 -26.02 -6.28 5.78
N GLU A 350 -26.43 -5.34 4.93
CA GLU A 350 -27.84 -5.12 4.56
C GLU A 350 -28.36 -6.19 3.60
N GLY A 351 -27.46 -6.78 2.83
CA GLY A 351 -27.79 -7.63 1.69
C GLY A 351 -27.92 -9.12 1.99
N ILE A 352 -27.22 -9.63 3.00
CA ILE A 352 -27.17 -11.06 3.32
C ILE A 352 -28.01 -11.40 4.55
N ASP A 353 -28.43 -12.66 4.68
CA ASP A 353 -29.21 -13.10 5.84
C ASP A 353 -28.33 -13.30 7.09
N SER A 354 -28.94 -13.59 8.24
CA SER A 354 -28.23 -13.77 9.51
C SER A 354 -27.30 -14.98 9.53
N HIS A 355 -27.59 -16.03 8.74
CA HIS A 355 -26.77 -17.22 8.64
C HIS A 355 -25.51 -16.94 7.81
N GLU A 356 -25.68 -16.29 6.65
CA GLU A 356 -24.59 -15.84 5.81
C GLU A 356 -23.72 -14.80 6.52
N TRP A 357 -24.33 -13.88 7.27
CA TRP A 357 -23.60 -12.91 8.09
C TRP A 357 -22.71 -13.59 9.12
N ALA A 358 -23.20 -14.63 9.79
CA ALA A 358 -22.38 -15.39 10.75
C ALA A 358 -21.12 -16.00 10.11
N MET A 359 -21.20 -16.40 8.84
CA MET A 359 -20.05 -16.93 8.10
C MET A 359 -19.01 -15.85 7.74
N VAL A 360 -19.44 -14.62 7.47
CA VAL A 360 -18.56 -13.52 7.03
C VAL A 360 -18.16 -12.56 8.15
N CYS A 361 -18.78 -12.66 9.33
CA CYS A 361 -18.61 -11.71 10.43
C CYS A 361 -17.15 -11.56 10.88
N ASP A 362 -16.38 -12.65 10.94
CA ASP A 362 -14.96 -12.58 11.32
C ASP A 362 -14.12 -11.86 10.24
N LEU A 363 -14.41 -12.10 8.95
CA LEU A 363 -13.79 -11.36 7.84
C LEU A 363 -14.17 -9.88 7.88
N ALA A 364 -15.45 -9.57 8.09
CA ALA A 364 -15.96 -8.21 8.21
C ALA A 364 -15.32 -7.48 9.41
N ARG A 365 -15.13 -8.16 10.54
CA ARG A 365 -14.45 -7.62 11.72
C ARG A 365 -12.98 -7.30 11.41
N TRP A 366 -12.26 -8.23 10.79
CA TRP A 366 -10.87 -7.99 10.37
C TRP A 366 -10.77 -6.81 9.40
N ALA A 367 -11.61 -6.79 8.36
CA ALA A 367 -11.64 -5.72 7.37
C ALA A 367 -11.99 -4.36 7.98
N ALA A 368 -13.00 -4.32 8.87
CA ALA A 368 -13.43 -3.10 9.55
C ALA A 368 -12.34 -2.56 10.49
N LEU A 369 -11.61 -3.42 11.20
CA LEU A 369 -10.49 -2.99 12.05
C LEU A 369 -9.33 -2.44 11.22
N ILE A 370 -8.95 -3.09 10.11
CA ILE A 370 -7.92 -2.56 9.20
C ILE A 370 -8.36 -1.23 8.57
N GLY A 371 -9.64 -1.11 8.18
CA GLY A 371 -10.25 0.11 7.69
C GLY A 371 -10.20 1.25 8.71
N ALA A 372 -10.59 0.97 9.95
CA ALA A 372 -10.51 1.91 11.07
C ALA A 372 -9.08 2.39 11.32
N ILE A 373 -8.10 1.48 11.40
CA ILE A 373 -6.68 1.83 11.56
C ILE A 373 -6.21 2.73 10.43
N SER A 374 -6.54 2.37 9.19
CA SER A 374 -6.12 3.14 8.01
C SER A 374 -6.76 4.53 7.97
N SER A 375 -8.00 4.67 8.46
CA SER A 375 -8.73 5.93 8.50
C SER A 375 -8.23 6.93 9.55
N MET A 376 -7.42 6.48 10.52
CA MET A 376 -6.77 7.38 11.50
C MET A 376 -5.92 8.45 10.81
N ALA A 377 -5.35 8.14 9.64
CA ALA A 377 -4.57 9.08 8.85
C ALA A 377 -5.43 10.03 7.97
N VAL A 378 -6.70 9.68 7.73
CA VAL A 378 -7.61 10.44 6.85
C VAL A 378 -8.47 11.42 7.65
N GLY A 379 -8.91 11.02 8.85
CA GLY A 379 -9.71 11.85 9.75
C GLY A 379 -10.60 11.04 10.68
N LEU A 380 -10.86 11.58 11.88
CA LEU A 380 -11.62 10.88 12.93
C LEU A 380 -13.04 10.53 12.50
N THR A 381 -13.68 11.33 11.65
CA THR A 381 -15.07 11.08 11.19
C THR A 381 -15.23 9.74 10.47
N VAL A 382 -14.27 9.35 9.62
CA VAL A 382 -14.35 8.06 8.90
C VAL A 382 -14.10 6.91 9.87
N MET A 383 -13.13 7.06 10.76
CA MET A 383 -12.84 6.08 11.80
C MET A 383 -14.05 5.83 12.72
N ASP A 384 -14.77 6.89 13.09
CA ASP A 384 -15.95 6.79 13.96
C ASP A 384 -17.11 6.04 13.29
N ARG A 385 -17.23 6.13 11.95
CA ARG A 385 -18.16 5.30 11.19
C ARG A 385 -17.76 3.81 11.24
N TYR A 386 -16.47 3.49 11.14
CA TYR A 386 -16.01 2.11 11.33
C TYR A 386 -16.25 1.60 12.75
N VAL A 387 -15.94 2.40 13.78
CA VAL A 387 -16.22 2.06 15.19
C VAL A 387 -17.70 1.75 15.39
N THR A 388 -18.57 2.57 14.80
CA THR A 388 -20.03 2.38 14.83
C THR A 388 -20.45 1.11 14.10
N PHE A 389 -19.89 0.84 12.93
CA PHE A 389 -20.14 -0.39 12.18
C PHE A 389 -19.76 -1.63 12.99
N ILE A 390 -18.56 -1.65 13.57
CA ILE A 390 -18.10 -2.77 14.41
C ILE A 390 -19.06 -2.93 15.59
N ALA A 391 -19.38 -1.85 16.30
CA ALA A 391 -20.28 -1.85 17.47
C ALA A 391 -21.64 -2.47 17.17
N ASN A 392 -22.21 -2.15 16.00
CA ASN A 392 -23.56 -2.57 15.63
C ASN A 392 -23.60 -3.99 15.05
N HIS A 393 -22.57 -4.42 14.31
CA HIS A 393 -22.69 -5.60 13.44
C HIS A 393 -21.66 -6.69 13.72
N CYS A 394 -20.51 -6.35 14.29
CA CYS A 394 -19.41 -7.30 14.50
C CYS A 394 -19.25 -7.74 15.96
N MET A 395 -20.04 -7.18 16.89
CA MET A 395 -19.82 -7.40 18.32
C MET A 395 -20.46 -8.68 18.84
N GLY A 396 -21.67 -9.07 18.43
CA GLY A 396 -22.31 -10.35 18.81
C GLY A 396 -21.86 -10.94 20.17
N ASP A 397 -21.40 -12.19 20.16
CA ASP A 397 -20.76 -12.84 21.32
C ASP A 397 -19.38 -12.26 21.68
N ALA A 398 -18.72 -11.61 20.71
CA ALA A 398 -17.44 -10.95 20.88
C ALA A 398 -17.49 -9.76 21.84
N MET A 399 -18.67 -9.26 22.20
CA MET A 399 -18.83 -8.23 23.24
C MET A 399 -18.23 -8.66 24.59
N TYR A 400 -18.24 -9.96 24.87
CA TYR A 400 -17.67 -10.54 26.08
C TYR A 400 -16.20 -10.94 25.93
N TRP A 401 -15.65 -10.82 24.72
CA TRP A 401 -14.26 -11.19 24.46
C TRP A 401 -13.32 -10.06 24.88
N GLY A 402 -12.27 -10.45 25.59
CA GLY A 402 -11.11 -9.57 25.75
C GLY A 402 -10.39 -9.37 24.40
N TRP A 403 -9.59 -8.31 24.31
CA TRP A 403 -8.79 -8.03 23.11
C TRP A 403 -7.95 -9.23 22.66
N GLU A 404 -7.38 -10.01 23.59
CA GLU A 404 -6.56 -11.17 23.26
C GLU A 404 -7.33 -12.25 22.47
N ALA A 405 -8.57 -12.55 22.83
CA ALA A 405 -9.39 -13.52 22.10
C ALA A 405 -9.76 -13.02 20.69
N VAL A 406 -9.98 -11.71 20.54
CA VAL A 406 -10.18 -11.09 19.22
C VAL A 406 -8.90 -11.18 18.40
N ARG A 407 -7.76 -10.80 18.99
CA ARG A 407 -6.43 -10.84 18.38
C ARG A 407 -6.08 -12.24 17.88
N GLU A 408 -6.29 -13.29 18.69
CA GLU A 408 -6.05 -14.68 18.29
C GLU A 408 -6.78 -15.06 17.01
N ARG A 409 -8.04 -14.63 16.86
CA ARG A 409 -8.79 -14.83 15.61
C ARG A 409 -8.21 -14.01 14.47
N LEU A 410 -7.88 -12.73 14.69
CA LEU A 410 -7.33 -11.85 13.66
C LEU A 410 -5.99 -12.36 13.11
N VAL A 411 -5.17 -13.01 13.94
CA VAL A 411 -3.88 -13.61 13.51
C VAL A 411 -4.09 -14.72 12.46
N SER A 412 -5.24 -15.41 12.45
CA SER A 412 -5.58 -16.38 11.40
C SER A 412 -5.87 -15.75 10.03
N PHE A 413 -6.18 -14.45 10.02
CA PHE A 413 -6.24 -13.60 8.82
C PHE A 413 -4.83 -13.01 8.57
N LEU A 414 -4.74 -11.74 8.17
CA LEU A 414 -3.48 -11.00 8.09
C LEU A 414 -3.41 -9.99 9.24
N TRP A 415 -2.86 -10.41 10.38
CA TRP A 415 -2.67 -9.55 11.54
C TRP A 415 -1.29 -9.77 12.15
N VAL A 416 -0.56 -8.68 12.39
CA VAL A 416 0.80 -8.68 12.95
C VAL A 416 0.86 -7.79 14.18
N GLN A 417 1.86 -8.01 15.03
CA GLN A 417 1.99 -7.32 16.33
C GLN A 417 1.96 -5.80 16.21
N ASN A 418 2.45 -5.22 15.11
CA ASN A 418 2.44 -3.78 14.86
C ASN A 418 1.04 -3.16 14.80
N LEU A 419 0.00 -3.97 14.57
CA LEU A 419 -1.39 -3.53 14.60
C LEU A 419 -2.01 -3.61 15.99
N ASP A 420 -1.42 -4.36 16.93
CA ASP A 420 -2.08 -4.73 18.20
C ASP A 420 -2.50 -3.52 19.01
N GLN A 421 -1.59 -2.56 19.22
CA GLN A 421 -1.89 -1.38 20.03
C GLN A 421 -3.04 -0.55 19.43
N ARG A 422 -3.07 -0.40 18.09
CA ARG A 422 -4.10 0.41 17.40
C ARG A 422 -5.43 -0.33 17.33
N GLY A 423 -5.38 -1.62 17.02
CA GLY A 423 -6.55 -2.49 17.05
C GLY A 423 -7.19 -2.52 18.44
N GLN A 424 -6.38 -2.62 19.49
CA GLN A 424 -6.85 -2.58 20.88
C GLN A 424 -7.53 -1.25 21.21
N LYS A 425 -6.93 -0.11 20.83
CA LYS A 425 -7.54 1.22 21.03
C LYS A 425 -8.90 1.33 20.33
N ILE A 426 -9.00 0.89 19.07
CA ILE A 426 -10.25 0.89 18.31
C ILE A 426 -11.29 -0.01 18.97
N TRP A 427 -10.88 -1.21 19.39
CA TRP A 427 -11.74 -2.17 20.07
C TRP A 427 -12.29 -1.62 21.39
N GLN A 428 -11.44 -1.01 22.21
CA GLN A 428 -11.85 -0.34 23.45
C GLN A 428 -12.90 0.74 23.18
N ARG A 429 -12.67 1.59 22.18
CA ARG A 429 -13.62 2.65 21.78
C ARG A 429 -14.95 2.07 21.27
N THR A 430 -14.92 0.95 20.56
CA THR A 430 -16.12 0.20 20.16
C THR A 430 -16.89 -0.30 21.39
N CYS A 431 -16.22 -0.92 22.37
CA CYS A 431 -16.85 -1.36 23.62
C CYS A 431 -17.48 -0.19 24.40
N GLU A 432 -16.82 0.95 24.47
CA GLU A 432 -17.33 2.18 25.11
C GLU A 432 -18.59 2.71 24.40
N THR A 433 -18.57 2.71 23.07
CA THR A 433 -19.72 3.14 22.24
C THR A 433 -20.96 2.28 22.52
N ILE A 434 -20.80 0.97 22.70
CA ILE A 434 -21.90 0.07 23.07
C ILE A 434 -22.43 0.38 24.47
N LYS A 435 -21.53 0.53 25.45
CA LYS A 435 -21.91 0.88 26.83
C LYS A 435 -22.69 2.20 26.88
N LEU A 436 -22.29 3.18 26.08
CA LEU A 436 -23.00 4.46 25.99
C LEU A 436 -24.41 4.27 25.41
N LYS A 437 -24.55 3.53 24.31
CA LYS A 437 -25.86 3.21 23.70
C LYS A 437 -26.79 2.48 24.66
N GLN A 438 -26.27 1.55 25.46
CA GLN A 438 -27.04 0.82 26.48
C GLN A 438 -27.54 1.76 27.58
N LYS A 439 -26.69 2.68 28.06
CA LYS A 439 -27.07 3.68 29.07
C LYS A 439 -28.12 4.68 28.58
N THR A 440 -28.11 5.02 27.28
CA THR A 440 -29.10 5.94 26.70
C THR A 440 -30.44 5.29 26.38
N ALA A 441 -30.50 3.96 26.36
CA ALA A 441 -31.72 3.20 26.09
C ALA A 441 -32.54 2.87 27.36
N THR A 442 -31.90 2.95 28.52
CA THR A 442 -32.51 2.81 29.86
C THR A 442 -32.94 4.16 30.39
#